data_AF-A0A5P2TS77-F1
#
_entry.id   AF-A0A5P2TS77-F1
#
_cell.length_a   1.000
_cell.length_b   1.000
_cell.length_c   1.000
_cell.angle_alpha   90.00
_cell.angle_beta   90.00
_cell.angle_gamma   90.00
#
_symmetry.space_group_name_H-M   'P 1'
#
loop_
_entity.id
_entity.type
_entity.pdbx_description
1 polymer ?
#
loop_
_entity_poly.entity_id
_entity_poly.type
_entity_poly.pdbx_seq_one_letter_code
_entity_poly.pdbx_strand_id
1 'polypeptide(L)'
;MNEFDQAMKDLWQWTDGKTPHQQLPAFVHERINWVVPYMEEGLSYAWALQFVLGYNEPVRKKEFEYGGEWLPVSEEFEQWRGGPLRSIREMQIAVELIYGERQEAADDDANS
;
A
#
# COMPACT_ATOMS: atom_id res chain seq x y z
N MET A 1 -15.96 -11.37 17.97
CA MET A 1 -14.57 -10.88 17.97
C MET A 1 -14.66 -9.41 17.59
N ASN A 2 -14.04 -8.51 18.35
CA ASN A 2 -14.08 -7.08 17.99
C ASN A 2 -13.13 -6.84 16.80
N GLU A 3 -13.30 -5.73 16.07
CA GLU A 3 -12.49 -5.43 14.88
C GLU A 3 -10.99 -5.25 15.21
N PHE A 4 -10.67 -4.79 16.44
CA PHE A 4 -9.29 -4.63 16.91
C PHE A 4 -8.58 -5.96 17.08
N ASP A 5 -9.24 -6.96 17.66
CA ASP A 5 -8.72 -8.32 17.88
C ASP A 5 -8.44 -9.00 16.54
N GLN A 6 -9.31 -8.80 15.56
CA GLN A 6 -9.09 -9.31 14.21
C GLN A 6 -7.90 -8.61 13.55
N ALA A 7 -7.85 -7.28 13.58
CA ALA A 7 -6.74 -6.52 13.02
C ALA A 7 -5.38 -6.88 13.66
N MET A 8 -5.35 -7.14 14.97
CA MET A 8 -4.15 -7.58 15.68
C MET A 8 -3.71 -8.99 15.28
N LYS A 9 -4.67 -9.90 15.04
CA LYS A 9 -4.37 -11.24 14.52
C LYS A 9 -3.82 -11.19 13.10
N ASP A 10 -4.41 -10.36 12.25
CA ASP A 10 -3.97 -10.18 10.86
C ASP A 10 -2.56 -9.56 10.80
N LEU A 11 -2.26 -8.62 11.70
CA LEU A 11 -0.97 -7.95 11.79
C LEU A 11 0.18 -8.88 12.21
N TRP A 12 -0.04 -9.71 13.23
CA TRP A 12 1.05 -10.47 13.87
C TRP A 12 1.08 -11.95 13.52
N GLN A 13 -0.02 -12.54 13.02
CA GLN A 13 -0.19 -13.95 12.65
C GLN A 13 0.64 -14.93 13.52
N TRP A 14 0.67 -14.72 14.84
CA TRP A 14 1.62 -15.40 15.73
C TRP A 14 1.23 -16.88 15.82
N THR A 15 1.85 -17.69 14.98
CA THR A 15 1.68 -19.14 14.92
C THR A 15 3.06 -19.77 14.78
N ASP A 16 3.36 -20.68 15.71
CA ASP A 16 4.47 -21.64 15.65
C ASP A 16 5.92 -21.11 15.58
N GLY A 17 6.22 -19.99 16.24
CA GLY A 17 7.61 -19.58 16.49
C GLY A 17 8.37 -19.07 15.27
N LYS A 18 7.68 -18.81 14.15
CA LYS A 18 8.25 -18.12 12.99
C LYS A 18 8.22 -16.62 13.21
N THR A 19 9.20 -15.92 12.64
CA THR A 19 9.22 -14.46 12.62
C THR A 19 7.94 -13.96 11.94
N PRO A 20 7.17 -13.06 12.56
CA PRO A 20 6.01 -12.45 11.93
C PRO A 20 6.44 -11.76 10.63
N HIS A 21 5.85 -12.16 9.52
CA HIS A 21 6.00 -11.45 8.26
C HIS A 21 4.79 -10.55 8.06
N GLN A 22 5.05 -9.29 7.72
CA GLN A 22 4.01 -8.38 7.27
C GLN A 22 3.38 -8.94 6.00
N GLN A 23 2.07 -9.17 6.03
CA GLN A 23 1.27 -9.48 4.84
C GLN A 23 0.28 -8.36 4.62
N LEU A 24 0.48 -7.60 3.55
CA LEU A 24 -0.46 -6.58 3.14
C LEU A 24 -1.53 -7.20 2.22
N PRO A 25 -2.80 -6.77 2.31
CA PRO A 25 -3.82 -7.19 1.36
C PRO A 25 -3.45 -6.82 -0.09
N ALA A 26 -3.97 -7.58 -1.05
CA ALA A 26 -3.67 -7.36 -2.48
C ALA A 26 -4.01 -5.94 -2.95
N PHE A 27 -5.14 -5.36 -2.51
CA PHE A 27 -5.53 -3.99 -2.84
C PHE A 27 -4.56 -2.93 -2.28
N VAL A 28 -3.77 -3.25 -1.25
CA VAL A 28 -2.71 -2.37 -0.74
C VAL A 28 -1.49 -2.45 -1.65
N HIS A 29 -1.09 -3.67 -2.05
CA HIS A 29 0.00 -3.86 -3.00
C HIS A 29 -0.29 -3.22 -4.36
N GLU A 30 -1.52 -3.31 -4.87
CA GLU A 30 -1.93 -2.64 -6.11
C GLU A 30 -1.62 -1.14 -6.07
N ARG A 31 -1.99 -0.48 -4.97
CA ARG A 31 -1.79 0.96 -4.80
C ARG A 31 -0.33 1.35 -4.59
N ILE A 32 0.45 0.50 -3.93
CA ILE A 32 1.90 0.67 -3.79
C ILE A 32 2.58 0.51 -5.15
N ASN A 33 2.29 -0.57 -5.87
CA ASN A 33 2.86 -0.84 -7.19
C ASN A 33 2.51 0.25 -8.20
N TRP A 34 1.32 0.87 -8.09
CA TRP A 34 0.96 2.03 -8.90
C TRP A 34 1.88 3.24 -8.66
N VAL A 35 2.33 3.51 -7.43
CA VAL A 35 3.15 4.69 -7.14
C VAL A 35 4.64 4.48 -7.43
N VAL A 36 5.12 3.23 -7.39
CA VAL A 36 6.55 2.89 -7.49
C VAL A 36 7.21 3.40 -8.78
N PRO A 37 6.63 3.25 -9.99
CA PRO A 37 7.23 3.78 -11.21
C PRO A 37 7.53 5.28 -11.12
N TYR A 38 6.64 6.06 -10.50
CA TYR A 38 6.85 7.49 -10.31
C TYR A 38 8.00 7.79 -9.36
N MET A 39 8.26 6.92 -8.37
CA MET A 39 9.42 7.04 -7.49
C MET A 39 10.74 6.86 -8.25
N GLU A 40 10.76 5.98 -9.25
CA GLU A 40 11.92 5.80 -10.13
C GLU A 40 12.15 7.01 -11.05
N GLU A 41 11.07 7.73 -11.38
CA GLU A 41 11.10 8.97 -12.17
C GLU A 41 11.38 10.23 -11.31
N GLY A 42 11.61 10.09 -10.00
CA GLY A 42 12.02 11.18 -9.12
C GLY A 42 10.94 11.68 -8.16
N LEU A 43 9.80 11.00 -8.06
CA LEU A 43 8.82 11.26 -7.00
C LEU A 43 9.44 10.97 -5.64
N SER A 44 9.37 11.95 -4.73
CA SER A 44 9.93 11.76 -3.39
C SER A 44 9.12 10.74 -2.59
N TYR A 45 9.80 10.00 -1.71
CA TYR A 45 9.18 9.05 -0.80
C TYR A 45 8.00 9.65 -0.01
N ALA A 46 8.13 10.89 0.47
CA ALA A 46 7.08 11.56 1.23
C ALA A 46 5.81 11.77 0.38
N TRP A 47 5.97 12.16 -0.88
CA TRP A 47 4.84 12.31 -1.79
C TRP A 47 4.26 10.96 -2.21
N ALA A 48 5.11 9.97 -2.48
CA ALA A 48 4.66 8.61 -2.79
C ALA A 48 3.80 8.03 -1.66
N LEU A 49 4.24 8.16 -0.40
CA LEU A 49 3.45 7.75 0.76
C LEU A 49 2.12 8.52 0.85
N GLN A 50 2.11 9.84 0.64
CA GLN A 50 0.88 10.63 0.65
C GLN A 50 -0.10 10.21 -0.45
N PHE A 51 0.41 9.87 -1.63
CA PHE A 51 -0.40 9.40 -2.75
C PHE A 51 -0.93 7.99 -2.51
N VAL A 52 -0.13 7.06 -1.99
CA VAL A 52 -0.62 5.74 -1.57
C VAL A 52 -1.65 5.87 -0.45
N LEU A 53 -1.47 6.77 0.51
CA LEU A 53 -2.46 6.93 1.58
C LEU A 53 -3.76 7.57 1.10
N GLY A 54 -3.73 8.43 0.10
CA GLY A 54 -4.94 8.98 -0.53
C GLY A 54 -5.84 9.81 0.39
N TYR A 55 -5.35 10.26 1.56
CA TYR A 55 -6.14 11.14 2.43
C TYR A 55 -6.51 12.43 1.71
N ASN A 56 -7.76 12.85 1.84
CA ASN A 56 -8.30 14.01 1.14
C ASN A 56 -8.07 13.88 -0.38
N GLU A 57 -8.63 12.81 -0.95
CA GLU A 57 -8.46 12.42 -2.35
C GLU A 57 -8.62 13.57 -3.36
N PRO A 58 -9.60 14.50 -3.24
CA PRO A 58 -9.71 15.63 -4.17
C PRO A 58 -8.45 16.51 -4.22
N VAL A 59 -7.76 16.66 -3.08
CA VAL A 59 -6.50 17.41 -3.01
C VAL A 59 -5.36 16.59 -3.59
N ARG A 60 -5.23 15.32 -3.19
CA ARG A 60 -4.14 14.44 -3.65
C ARG A 60 -4.18 14.19 -5.15
N LYS A 61 -5.37 13.96 -5.69
CA LYS A 61 -5.59 13.84 -7.13
C LYS A 61 -5.09 15.08 -7.88
N LYS A 62 -5.50 16.27 -7.44
CA LYS A 62 -5.07 17.54 -8.06
C LYS A 62 -3.55 17.77 -7.98
N GLU A 63 -2.91 17.34 -6.89
CA GLU A 63 -1.46 17.41 -6.74
C GLU A 63 -0.73 16.40 -7.65
N PHE A 64 -1.32 15.22 -7.87
CA PHE A 64 -0.77 14.15 -8.69
C PHE A 64 -0.93 14.37 -10.20
N GLU A 65 -2.03 15.01 -10.62
CA GLU A 65 -2.41 15.21 -12.04
C GLU A 65 -1.35 15.92 -12.90
N TYR A 66 -0.34 16.56 -12.29
CA TYR A 66 0.79 17.11 -13.01
C TYR A 66 1.82 16.07 -13.49
N GLY A 67 1.80 14.87 -12.92
CA GLY A 67 2.82 13.83 -13.14
C GLY A 67 2.27 12.48 -13.63
N GLY A 68 0.95 12.25 -13.62
CA GLY A 68 0.38 10.98 -14.09
C GLY A 68 -1.12 10.84 -13.89
N GLU A 69 -1.62 9.63 -14.12
CA GLU A 69 -3.02 9.27 -13.90
C GLU A 69 -3.23 8.82 -12.45
N TRP A 70 -4.15 9.48 -11.75
CA TRP A 70 -4.49 9.16 -10.36
C TRP A 70 -5.24 7.82 -10.28
N LEU A 71 -4.73 6.89 -9.46
CA LEU A 71 -5.46 5.68 -9.08
C LEU A 71 -6.51 6.02 -7.99
N PRO A 72 -7.81 5.87 -8.27
CA PRO A 72 -8.86 6.13 -7.29
C PRO A 72 -8.69 5.30 -6.02
N VAL A 73 -9.02 5.87 -4.86
CA VAL A 73 -9.02 5.11 -3.60
C VAL A 73 -10.23 4.17 -3.59
N SER A 74 -9.99 2.86 -3.53
CA SER A 74 -11.09 1.89 -3.40
C SER A 74 -11.72 1.96 -2.01
N GLU A 75 -13.01 1.63 -1.91
CA GLU A 75 -13.72 1.59 -0.64
C GLU A 75 -13.05 0.61 0.35
N GLU A 76 -12.61 -0.56 -0.15
CA GLU A 76 -11.89 -1.55 0.67
C GLU A 76 -10.58 -1.00 1.23
N PHE A 77 -9.80 -0.28 0.41
CA PHE A 77 -8.58 0.36 0.87
C PHE A 77 -8.88 1.47 1.88
N GLU A 78 -9.90 2.28 1.65
CA GLU A 78 -10.29 3.36 2.56
C GLU A 78 -10.70 2.81 3.93
N GLN A 79 -11.57 1.79 3.96
CA GLN A 79 -12.01 1.13 5.19
C GLN A 79 -10.87 0.43 5.90
N TRP A 80 -10.01 -0.29 5.17
CA TRP A 80 -8.83 -0.94 5.73
C TRP A 80 -7.88 0.11 6.31
N ARG A 81 -7.48 1.14 5.59
CA ARG A 81 -6.57 2.16 6.11
C ARG A 81 -7.18 2.93 7.29
N GLY A 82 -8.48 3.23 7.23
CA GLY A 82 -9.21 4.00 8.25
C GLY A 82 -9.63 3.22 9.49
N GLY A 83 -9.57 1.88 9.45
CA GLY A 83 -10.00 1.01 10.53
C GLY A 83 -9.06 0.98 11.75
N PRO A 84 -9.29 0.01 12.66
CA PRO A 84 -8.42 -0.19 13.83
C PRO A 84 -6.97 -0.39 13.40
N LEU A 85 -6.02 0.16 14.17
CA LEU A 85 -4.59 0.14 13.87
C LEU A 85 -4.16 1.03 12.67
N ARG A 86 -4.94 2.04 12.30
CA ARG A 86 -4.59 3.05 11.28
C ARG A 86 -3.11 3.45 11.28
N SER A 87 -2.57 3.87 12.43
CA SER A 87 -1.18 4.32 12.55
C SER A 87 -0.18 3.21 12.21
N ILE A 88 -0.50 1.95 12.55
CA ILE A 88 0.33 0.80 12.20
C ILE A 88 0.23 0.53 10.70
N ARG A 89 -0.97 0.56 10.11
CA ARG A 89 -1.18 0.36 8.67
C ARG A 89 -0.41 1.38 7.82
N GLU A 90 -0.39 2.64 8.26
CA GLU A 90 0.43 3.69 7.63
C GLU A 90 1.93 3.36 7.71
N MET A 91 2.42 2.84 8.85
CA MET A 91 3.80 2.37 8.99
C MET A 91 4.09 1.14 8.11
N GLN A 92 3.15 0.21 7.97
CA GLN A 92 3.32 -0.97 7.11
C GLN A 92 3.50 -0.56 5.64
N ILE A 93 2.68 0.38 5.14
CA ILE A 93 2.84 0.95 3.79
C ILE A 93 4.20 1.64 3.65
N ALA A 94 4.60 2.44 4.65
CA ALA A 94 5.89 3.11 4.65
C ALA A 94 7.06 2.12 4.53
N VAL A 95 7.03 1.02 5.29
CA VAL A 95 8.05 -0.04 5.23
C VAL A 95 8.04 -0.72 3.86
N GLU A 96 6.87 -1.02 3.31
CA GLU A 96 6.73 -1.67 2.01
C GLU A 96 7.26 -0.78 0.88
N LEU A 97 7.06 0.55 0.94
CA LEU A 97 7.62 1.48 -0.05
C LEU A 97 9.16 1.56 -0.03
N ILE A 98 9.79 1.23 1.10
CA ILE A 98 11.26 1.30 1.26
C ILE A 98 11.91 -0.05 0.96
N TYR A 99 11.29 -1.13 1.42
CA TYR A 99 11.90 -2.48 1.45
C TYR A 99 11.08 -3.55 0.72
N GLY A 100 9.90 -3.21 0.20
CA GLY A 100 9.02 -4.17 -0.48
C GLY A 100 9.73 -4.82 -1.65
N GLU A 101 9.60 -6.14 -1.74
CA GLU A 101 10.05 -6.87 -2.91
C GLU A 101 9.14 -6.48 -4.08
N ARG A 102 9.72 -5.95 -5.16
CA ARG A 102 8.97 -5.70 -6.38
C ARG A 102 8.40 -7.02 -6.87
N GLN A 103 7.09 -7.14 -6.85
CA GLN A 103 6.43 -8.14 -7.69
C GLN A 103 6.56 -7.63 -9.12
N GLU A 104 7.67 -7.99 -9.78
CA GLU A 104 7.73 -7.91 -11.23
C GLU A 104 6.52 -8.70 -11.73
N ALA A 105 5.62 -8.02 -12.45
CA ALA A 105 4.61 -8.71 -13.21
C ALA A 105 5.36 -9.75 -14.05
N ALA A 106 4.98 -11.01 -13.91
CA ALA A 106 5.53 -12.04 -14.77
C ALA A 106 5.22 -11.60 -16.21
N ASP A 107 6.24 -11.11 -16.90
CA ASP A 107 6.19 -10.92 -18.34
C ASP A 107 5.87 -12.29 -18.92
N ASP A 108 4.62 -12.45 -19.36
CA ASP A 108 4.19 -13.51 -20.27
C ASP A 108 4.84 -13.27 -21.64
N ASP A 109 6.17 -13.20 -21.69
CA ASP A 109 6.97 -13.39 -22.90
C ASP A 109 7.26 -14.90 -23.04
N ALA A 110 6.17 -15.67 -23.03
CA ALA A 110 6.13 -16.98 -23.62
C ALA A 110 5.67 -16.85 -25.08
N ASN A 111 6.65 -16.62 -25.96
CA ASN A 111 6.65 -17.11 -27.34
C ASN A 111 5.71 -16.41 -28.35
N SER A 112 6.26 -15.50 -29.17
CA SER A 112 5.87 -15.29 -30.57
C SER A 112 7.06 -14.81 -31.41
#